data_AF-A0A5K1DIW2-F1
#
_entry.id   AF-A0A5K1DIW2-F1
#
_cell.length_a   1.000
_cell.length_b   1.000
_cell.length_c   1.000
_cell.angle_alpha   90.00
_cell.angle_beta   90.00
_cell.angle_gamma   90.00
#
_symmetry.space_group_name_H-M   'P 1'
#
loop_
_entity.id
_entity.type
_entity.pdbx_description
1 polymer ?
#
loop_
_entity_poly.entity_id
_entity_poly.type
_entity_poly.pdbx_seq_one_letter_code
_entity_poly.pdbx_strand_id
1 'polypeptide(L)'
;MAAFFSYLPFRLLLQLLLLAILPNPTTIFTSKPLGFSIVLIHRDSSLSPLYDLSSTLAQGAEQAALRSMLRSRSIASWFANTTIMISSPMMPGSGEFLVEHFLGTPSSLYWAMGHYKH
;
A
#
# COMPACT_ATOMS: atom_id res chain seq x y z
N MET A 1 -24.87 37.47 61.95
CA MET A 1 -24.63 37.94 60.57
C MET A 1 -23.49 37.12 60.00
N ALA A 2 -23.74 36.37 58.93
CA ALA A 2 -22.86 35.31 58.44
C ALA A 2 -21.63 35.90 57.74
N ALA A 3 -20.45 35.40 58.11
CA ALA A 3 -19.20 35.72 57.44
C ALA A 3 -19.20 35.05 56.06
N PHE A 4 -19.28 35.86 55.01
CA PHE A 4 -19.04 35.45 53.64
C PHE A 4 -17.53 35.18 53.47
N PHE A 5 -17.08 34.02 53.97
CA PHE A 5 -15.72 33.57 53.76
C PHE A 5 -15.45 33.48 52.26
N SER A 6 -14.46 34.23 51.79
CA SER A 6 -14.11 34.33 50.38
C SER A 6 -13.78 32.94 49.82
N TYR A 7 -14.64 32.42 48.94
CA TYR A 7 -14.45 31.13 48.26
C TYR A 7 -13.37 31.15 47.17
N LEU A 8 -12.74 32.30 46.96
CA LEU A 8 -11.77 32.57 45.90
C LEU A 8 -10.49 31.72 45.99
N PRO A 9 -9.81 31.61 47.16
CA PRO A 9 -8.66 30.71 47.30
C PRO A 9 -9.03 29.23 47.15
N PHE A 10 -10.22 28.84 47.64
CA PHE A 10 -10.69 27.45 47.52
C PHE A 10 -10.99 27.08 46.05
N ARG A 11 -11.60 28.01 45.29
CA ARG A 11 -11.83 27.83 43.85
C ARG A 11 -10.53 27.73 43.06
N LEU A 12 -9.54 28.56 43.38
CA LEU A 12 -8.22 28.50 42.73
C LEU A 12 -7.51 27.19 43.04
N LEU A 13 -7.53 26.74 44.30
CA LEU A 13 -6.96 25.46 44.71
C LEU A 13 -7.62 24.29 43.95
N LEU A 14 -8.95 24.31 43.84
CA LEU A 14 -9.70 23.27 43.14
C LEU A 14 -9.38 23.25 41.63
N GLN A 15 -9.25 24.42 41.00
CA GLN A 15 -8.86 24.53 39.59
C GLN A 15 -7.43 24.02 39.33
N LEU A 16 -6.49 24.35 40.21
CA LEU A 16 -5.11 23.87 40.10
C LEU A 16 -5.03 22.35 40.29
N LEU A 17 -5.82 21.79 41.21
CA LEU A 17 -5.91 20.34 41.42
C LEU A 17 -6.51 19.64 40.19
N LEU A 18 -7.58 20.19 39.61
CA LEU A 18 -8.17 19.68 38.37
C LEU A 18 -7.18 19.71 37.19
N LEU A 19 -6.37 20.76 37.09
CA LEU A 19 -5.36 20.89 36.04
C LEU A 19 -4.20 19.90 36.24
N ALA A 20 -3.84 19.60 37.49
CA ALA A 20 -2.79 18.63 37.82
C ALA A 20 -3.20 17.17 37.53
N ILE A 21 -4.52 16.87 37.52
CA ILE A 21 -5.06 15.55 37.19
C ILE A 21 -5.29 15.39 35.68
N LEU A 22 -5.23 16.49 34.91
CA LEU A 22 -5.42 16.43 33.47
C LEU A 22 -4.26 15.63 32.84
N PRO A 23 -4.54 14.53 32.12
CA PRO A 23 -3.49 13.75 31.48
C PRO A 23 -2.73 14.65 30.50
N ASN A 24 -1.43 14.78 30.70
CA ASN A 24 -0.56 15.53 29.78
C ASN A 24 -0.66 14.89 28.39
N PRO A 25 -1.05 15.61 27.31
CA PRO A 25 -1.21 15.02 25.99
C PRO A 25 0.11 14.54 25.35
N THR A 26 1.26 14.71 26.01
CA THR A 26 2.58 14.42 25.44
C THR A 26 3.06 12.97 25.58
N THR A 27 2.24 12.04 26.06
CA THR A 27 2.58 10.61 25.98
C THR A 27 1.72 9.93 24.94
N ILE A 28 1.95 10.27 23.67
CA ILE A 28 1.71 9.31 22.60
C ILE A 28 2.75 8.22 22.85
N PHE A 29 2.34 7.12 23.49
CA PHE A 29 3.09 5.89 23.35
C PHE A 29 3.12 5.61 21.86
N THR A 30 4.23 5.93 21.19
CA THR A 30 4.54 5.31 19.93
C THR A 30 4.76 3.85 20.31
N SER A 31 3.70 3.05 20.24
CA SER A 31 3.87 1.62 20.21
C SER A 31 4.95 1.40 19.15
N LYS A 32 6.04 0.70 19.52
CA LYS A 32 6.95 0.16 18.51
C LYS A 32 6.05 -0.43 17.44
N PRO A 33 6.18 -0.06 16.15
CA PRO A 33 5.29 -0.60 15.13
C PRO A 33 5.39 -2.12 15.28
N LEU A 34 4.29 -2.74 15.73
CA LEU A 34 4.16 -4.17 15.85
C LEU A 34 3.95 -4.68 14.43
N GLY A 35 5.00 -4.56 13.63
CA GLY A 35 4.96 -4.69 12.20
C GLY A 35 6.28 -5.28 11.72
N PHE A 36 6.19 -6.16 10.76
CA PHE A 36 7.36 -6.70 10.08
C PHE A 36 7.78 -5.72 8.98
N SER A 37 9.09 -5.51 8.85
CA SER A 37 9.67 -4.76 7.74
C SER A 37 9.92 -5.72 6.59
N ILE A 38 9.25 -5.51 5.46
CA ILE A 38 9.51 -6.27 4.23
C ILE A 38 10.62 -5.57 3.46
N VAL A 39 11.74 -6.26 3.24
CA VAL A 39 12.77 -5.80 2.31
C VAL A 39 12.61 -6.57 1.00
N LEU A 40 12.31 -5.87 -0.08
CA LEU A 40 12.28 -6.44 -1.42
C LEU A 40 13.72 -6.52 -1.94
N ILE A 41 14.27 -7.72 -1.96
CA ILE A 41 15.59 -8.00 -2.52
C ILE A 41 15.40 -8.58 -3.92
N HIS A 42 16.09 -8.00 -4.90
CA HIS A 42 16.07 -8.54 -6.26
C HIS A 42 16.70 -9.95 -6.27
N ARG A 43 16.06 -10.91 -6.94
CA ARG A 43 16.52 -12.32 -6.92
C ARG A 43 17.97 -12.50 -7.35
N ASP A 44 18.42 -11.70 -8.31
CA ASP A 44 19.77 -11.76 -8.87
C ASP A 44 20.77 -10.83 -8.13
N SER A 45 20.36 -10.22 -7.01
CA SER A 45 21.26 -9.46 -6.13
C SER A 45 22.10 -10.39 -5.27
N SER A 46 23.34 -10.03 -4.95
CA SER A 46 24.18 -10.74 -3.98
C SER A 46 23.59 -10.82 -2.57
N LEU A 47 22.60 -9.97 -2.25
CA LEU A 47 21.86 -10.00 -0.99
C LEU A 47 20.73 -11.04 -0.98
N SER A 48 20.41 -11.63 -2.14
CA SER A 48 19.36 -12.63 -2.27
C SER A 48 19.84 -13.97 -1.70
N PRO A 49 19.03 -14.64 -0.86
CA PRO A 49 19.32 -16.00 -0.42
C PRO A 49 19.43 -17.02 -1.57
N LEU A 50 18.91 -16.66 -2.76
CA LEU A 50 18.94 -17.48 -3.96
C LEU A 50 20.10 -17.13 -4.90
N TYR A 51 20.99 -16.20 -4.51
CA TYR A 51 22.14 -15.81 -5.32
C TYR A 51 23.22 -16.89 -5.29
N ASP A 52 23.60 -17.37 -6.48
CA ASP A 52 24.71 -18.31 -6.61
C ASP A 52 26.03 -17.54 -6.77
N LEU A 53 26.86 -17.58 -5.74
CA LEU A 53 28.18 -16.95 -5.71
C LEU A 53 29.15 -17.52 -6.76
N SER A 54 28.89 -18.73 -7.26
CA SER A 54 29.70 -19.38 -8.30
C SER A 54 29.26 -19.01 -9.72
N SER A 55 28.11 -18.36 -9.86
CA SER A 55 27.54 -18.01 -11.17
C SER A 55 28.24 -16.80 -11.80
N THR A 56 28.39 -16.85 -13.12
CA THR A 56 28.92 -15.73 -13.91
C THR A 56 27.81 -14.77 -14.32
N LEU A 57 28.17 -13.51 -14.61
CA LEU A 57 27.22 -12.52 -15.11
C LEU A 57 26.48 -12.99 -16.39
N ALA A 58 27.20 -13.70 -17.27
CA ALA A 58 26.63 -14.24 -18.51
C ALA A 58 25.54 -15.29 -18.23
N GLN A 59 25.79 -16.22 -17.31
CA GLN A 59 24.80 -17.19 -16.86
C GLN A 59 23.58 -16.51 -16.19
N GLY A 60 23.82 -15.45 -15.42
CA GLY A 60 22.74 -14.64 -14.83
C GLY A 60 21.85 -14.01 -15.90
N ALA A 61 22.45 -13.41 -16.93
CA ALA A 61 21.73 -12.83 -18.06
C ALA A 61 20.96 -13.90 -18.86
N GLU A 62 21.57 -15.05 -19.11
CA GLU A 62 20.91 -16.19 -19.77
C GLU A 62 19.68 -16.66 -18.97
N GLN A 63 19.84 -16.86 -17.66
CA GLN A 63 18.75 -17.29 -16.79
C GLN A 63 17.64 -16.23 -16.69
N ALA A 64 17.97 -14.93 -16.73
CA ALA A 64 16.99 -13.86 -16.81
C ALA A 64 16.22 -13.89 -18.14
N ALA A 65 16.92 -14.11 -19.26
CA ALA A 65 16.29 -14.24 -20.58
C ALA A 65 15.37 -15.46 -20.67
N LEU A 66 15.81 -16.62 -20.18
CA LEU A 66 14.99 -17.84 -20.13
C LEU A 66 13.72 -17.62 -19.29
N ARG A 67 13.83 -17.01 -18.11
CA ARG A 67 12.68 -16.65 -17.26
C ARG A 67 11.71 -15.70 -17.99
N SER A 68 12.24 -14.70 -18.69
CA SER A 68 11.43 -13.77 -19.48
C SER A 68 10.66 -14.50 -20.59
N MET A 69 11.34 -15.38 -21.32
CA MET A 69 10.71 -16.18 -22.37
C MET A 69 9.64 -17.13 -21.81
N LEU A 70 9.91 -17.82 -20.70
CA LEU A 70 8.92 -18.68 -20.04
C LEU A 70 7.70 -17.89 -19.57
N ARG A 71 7.90 -16.69 -19.01
CA ARG A 71 6.81 -15.80 -18.60
C ARG A 71 5.97 -15.36 -19.80
N SER A 72 6.63 -14.95 -20.89
CA SER A 72 5.96 -14.58 -22.14
C SER A 72 5.12 -15.73 -22.68
N ARG A 73 5.69 -16.95 -22.73
CA ARG A 73 4.97 -18.16 -23.14
C ARG A 73 3.79 -18.47 -22.22
N SER A 74 3.95 -18.31 -20.91
CA SER A 74 2.86 -18.48 -19.95
C SER A 74 1.73 -17.48 -20.21
N ILE A 75 2.05 -16.20 -20.40
CA ILE A 75 1.05 -15.17 -20.72
C ILE A 75 0.36 -15.49 -22.05
N ALA A 76 1.13 -15.81 -23.09
CA ALA A 76 0.58 -16.21 -24.39
C ALA A 76 -0.33 -17.43 -24.27
N SER A 77 0.02 -18.41 -23.42
CA SER A 77 -0.80 -19.61 -23.20
C SER A 77 -2.16 -19.31 -22.58
N TRP A 78 -2.28 -18.26 -21.75
CA TRP A 78 -3.56 -17.83 -21.20
C TRP A 78 -4.53 -17.38 -22.30
N PHE A 79 -3.99 -16.89 -23.42
CA PHE A 79 -4.75 -16.40 -24.56
C PHE A 79 -4.77 -17.35 -25.76
N ALA A 80 -4.04 -18.47 -25.72
CA ALA A 80 -3.85 -19.38 -26.85
C ALA A 80 -5.15 -20.07 -27.32
N ASN A 81 -6.13 -20.26 -26.43
CA ASN A 81 -7.43 -20.87 -26.75
C ASN A 81 -8.57 -19.84 -26.89
N THR A 82 -8.26 -18.55 -26.84
CA THR A 82 -9.26 -17.50 -26.90
C THR A 82 -9.14 -16.73 -28.21
N THR A 83 -10.07 -16.95 -29.14
CA THR A 83 -10.39 -15.99 -30.22
C THR A 83 -11.23 -14.84 -29.65
N ILE A 84 -10.95 -14.42 -28.42
CA ILE A 84 -11.71 -13.36 -27.75
C ILE A 84 -11.09 -12.04 -28.20
N MET A 85 -11.81 -11.32 -29.05
CA MET A 85 -11.58 -9.89 -29.23
C MET A 85 -11.70 -9.25 -27.83
N ILE A 86 -10.56 -8.88 -27.24
CA ILE A 86 -10.53 -8.16 -25.97
C ILE A 86 -11.18 -6.80 -26.24
N SER A 87 -12.47 -6.72 -25.92
CA SER A 87 -13.29 -5.53 -26.01
C SER A 87 -13.90 -5.33 -24.64
N SER A 88 -13.81 -4.10 -24.13
CA SER A 88 -14.47 -3.70 -22.91
C SER A 88 -15.57 -2.71 -23.29
N PRO A 89 -16.78 -2.84 -22.73
CA PRO A 89 -17.83 -1.85 -22.94
C PRO A 89 -17.32 -0.47 -22.51
N MET A 90 -17.19 0.45 -23.47
CA MET A 90 -16.81 1.83 -23.18
C MET A 90 -18.08 2.67 -23.03
N MET A 91 -18.24 3.34 -21.89
CA MET A 91 -19.24 4.41 -21.78
C MET A 91 -18.62 5.71 -22.29
N PRO A 92 -19.19 6.34 -23.34
CA PRO A 92 -18.67 7.59 -23.88
C PRO A 92 -18.98 8.76 -22.92
N GLY A 93 -17.94 9.50 -22.54
CA GLY A 93 -18.02 10.80 -21.89
C GLY A 93 -17.48 11.93 -22.79
N SER A 94 -17.44 13.16 -22.27
CA SER A 94 -16.91 14.33 -23.00
C SER A 94 -15.37 14.35 -23.00
N GLY A 95 -14.75 13.41 -23.75
CA GLY A 95 -13.28 13.27 -23.85
C GLY A 95 -12.68 12.17 -22.94
N GLU A 96 -13.50 11.58 -22.10
CA GLU A 96 -13.16 10.50 -21.18
C GLU A 96 -14.00 9.26 -21.48
N PHE A 97 -13.48 8.08 -21.17
CA PHE A 97 -14.20 6.81 -21.27
C PHE A 97 -14.00 6.00 -20.00
N LEU A 98 -15.07 5.32 -19.56
CA LEU A 98 -15.00 4.38 -18.44
C LEU A 98 -14.80 2.96 -18.98
N VAL A 99 -13.90 2.21 -18.34
CA VAL A 99 -13.56 0.82 -18.68
C VAL A 99 -13.66 -0.05 -17.43
N GLU A 100 -14.38 -1.16 -17.55
CA GLU A 100 -14.41 -2.21 -16.53
C GLU A 100 -13.09 -3.00 -16.50
N HIS A 101 -12.52 -3.17 -15.31
CA HIS A 101 -11.31 -3.95 -15.06
C HIS A 101 -11.51 -4.90 -13.88
N PHE A 102 -11.06 -6.15 -14.02
CA PHE A 102 -11.03 -7.12 -12.93
C PHE A 102 -9.60 -7.24 -12.38
N LEU A 103 -9.42 -7.04 -11.06
CA LEU A 103 -8.12 -7.11 -10.40
C LEU A 103 -8.15 -8.03 -9.18
N GLY A 104 -7.02 -8.70 -8.93
CA GLY A 104 -6.78 -9.54 -7.75
C GLY A 104 -7.18 -11.01 -7.90
N THR A 105 -6.89 -11.78 -6.86
CA THR A 105 -7.30 -13.18 -6.67
C THR A 105 -7.83 -13.36 -5.24
N PRO A 106 -9.14 -13.61 -5.03
CA PRO A 106 -10.20 -13.69 -6.05
C PRO A 106 -10.44 -12.33 -6.74
N SER A 107 -10.95 -12.36 -7.98
CA SER A 107 -11.10 -11.15 -8.78
C SER A 107 -12.17 -10.21 -8.23
N SER A 108 -11.90 -8.91 -8.27
CA SER A 108 -12.83 -7.83 -7.92
C SER A 108 -12.97 -6.85 -9.10
N LEU A 109 -14.17 -6.34 -9.33
CA LEU A 109 -14.49 -5.40 -10.41
C LEU A 109 -14.15 -3.95 -10.00
N TYR A 110 -13.49 -3.22 -10.89
CA TYR A 110 -13.13 -1.81 -10.75
C TYR A 110 -13.46 -1.05 -12.03
N TRP A 111 -13.77 0.24 -11.88
CA TRP A 111 -13.94 1.17 -12.99
C TRP A 111 -12.69 2.04 -13.14
N ALA A 112 -12.12 2.06 -14.34
CA ALA A 112 -11.00 2.93 -14.69
C ALA A 112 -11.46 4.00 -15.69
N MET A 113 -10.98 5.22 -15.50
CA MET A 113 -11.22 6.33 -16.42
C MET A 113 -10.01 6.50 -17.34
N GLY A 114 -10.24 6.43 -18.65
CA GLY A 114 -9.24 6.68 -19.68
C GLY A 114 -9.53 8.01 -20.40
N HIS A 115 -8.48 8.71 -20.79
CA HIS A 115 -8.58 9.95 -21.56
C HIS A 115 -8.11 9.71 -22.99
N TYR A 116 -8.89 10.14 -23.99
CA TYR A 116 -8.45 10.06 -25.38
C TYR A 116 -7.49 11.23 -25.66
N LYS A 117 -6.27 10.94 -26.12
CA LYS A 117 -5.32 11.98 -26.53
C LYS A 117 -5.36 12.06 -28.05
N HIS A 118 -5.91 13.16 -28.57
CA HIS A 118 -5.88 13.49 -30.00
C HIS A 118 -4.45 13.70 -30.49
#